data_AF-A0A069ZJW4-F1
#
_entry.id   AF-A0A069ZJW4-F1
#
_cell.length_a   1.000
_cell.length_b   1.000
_cell.length_c   1.000
_cell.angle_alpha   90.00
_cell.angle_beta   90.00
_cell.angle_gamma   90.00
#
_symmetry.space_group_name_H-M   'P 1'
#
loop_
_entity.id
_entity.type
_entity.pdbx_description
1 polymer ?
#
loop_
_entity_poly.entity_id
_entity_poly.type
_entity_poly.pdbx_seq_one_letter_code
_entity_poly.pdbx_strand_id
1 'polypeptide(L)'
;MPFRSFMTRTHRFLGALMSVLFVAWFVSGLVLIYHAYPKYSMDEELKHSARLPESLPTTDSLHALFTSLQIDTVPLERLKISGGTYADSRARLVIRPVEGERRELAFDGDSLRSLQLDRAYLETIAARWGQRIERIDTITELDQWTPFSRLTEDLPFYRLLLTGGAGHEVYVSSVTGDVLQESTRSERLWAWAGAIPHWIYFTYIRSRADLWRWVIIVLGAIGTFMALTGFYLGIVHYRSRAKKKAAKLFSPFPRKRYQWHHFFGTVGGVLIIAWVLTGLLSVVHFPHTETTDYPVEQLEGRPLGMTDYCTDLTALRQAEPELRALTFTSLGHIPVLKADGQEAHYYDGRSVAPKRLSLDSAEIITELRTVFGEGHHYTAELMDKYDTYYIHRAGKLPLPVWRIAIDTKDHHTYYVDPKTGMWRMYADSERIDAWMFMKLHRLQFAPLVNTPGAWPVVMWAFMLIGLITSLTGLMLAFDYVRRLLRRRGKKKH
;
A
#
# COMPACT_ATOMS: atom_id res chain seq x y z
N MET A 1 8.55 -37.98 25.43
CA MET A 1 9.55 -37.98 24.33
C MET A 1 10.63 -36.96 24.67
N PRO A 2 11.94 -37.21 24.44
CA PRO A 2 12.96 -36.20 24.68
C PRO A 2 12.70 -34.99 23.76
N PHE A 3 12.72 -33.78 24.31
CA PHE A 3 12.38 -32.50 23.65
C PHE A 3 13.00 -32.35 22.24
N ARG A 4 14.27 -32.76 22.09
CA ARG A 4 14.99 -32.74 20.80
C ARG A 4 14.38 -33.64 19.73
N SER A 5 13.85 -34.81 20.12
CA SER A 5 13.19 -35.75 19.21
C SER A 5 11.86 -35.19 18.70
N PHE A 6 11.10 -34.56 19.59
CA PHE A 6 9.87 -33.85 19.23
C PHE A 6 10.17 -32.74 18.21
N MET A 7 11.09 -31.82 18.53
CA MET A 7 11.47 -30.72 17.62
C MET A 7 11.96 -31.22 16.25
N THR A 8 12.74 -32.31 16.23
CA THR A 8 13.24 -32.90 14.97
C THR A 8 12.11 -33.46 14.11
N ARG A 9 11.13 -34.15 14.72
CA ARG A 9 9.97 -34.69 13.99
C ARG A 9 9.09 -33.56 13.45
N THR A 10 8.80 -32.59 14.31
CA THR A 10 7.97 -31.42 13.97
C THR A 10 8.60 -30.61 12.84
N HIS A 11 9.87 -30.24 12.93
CA HIS A 11 10.56 -29.50 11.87
C HIS A 11 10.60 -30.29 10.56
N ARG A 12 10.82 -31.60 10.58
CA ARG A 12 10.82 -32.42 9.35
C ARG A 12 9.44 -32.49 8.70
N PHE A 13 8.39 -32.61 9.50
CA PHE A 13 7.01 -32.65 9.00
C PHE A 13 6.59 -31.30 8.42
N LEU A 14 6.73 -30.22 9.20
CA LEU A 14 6.40 -28.88 8.75
C LEU A 14 7.28 -28.44 7.59
N GLY A 15 8.58 -28.74 7.63
CA GLY A 15 9.53 -28.46 6.55
C GLY A 15 9.16 -29.15 5.24
N ALA A 16 8.66 -30.39 5.29
CA ALA A 16 8.19 -31.07 4.10
C ALA A 16 6.97 -30.36 3.47
N LEU A 17 6.03 -29.91 4.31
CA LEU A 17 4.82 -29.23 3.85
C LEU A 17 5.11 -27.79 3.35
N MET A 18 5.85 -27.01 4.14
CA MET A 18 6.07 -25.58 3.92
C MET A 18 7.21 -25.26 2.97
N SER A 19 8.10 -26.21 2.65
CA SER A 19 9.19 -25.96 1.71
C SER A 19 8.70 -25.53 0.31
N VAL A 20 7.60 -26.10 -0.19
CA VAL A 20 6.99 -25.67 -1.46
C VAL A 20 6.51 -24.22 -1.35
N LEU A 21 5.79 -23.89 -0.28
CA LEU A 21 5.30 -22.53 -0.02
C LEU A 21 6.45 -21.54 0.09
N PHE A 22 7.50 -21.85 0.85
CA PHE A 22 8.64 -20.95 1.05
C PHE A 22 9.45 -20.76 -0.25
N VAL A 23 9.61 -21.80 -1.07
CA VAL A 23 10.23 -21.64 -2.40
C VAL A 23 9.39 -20.68 -3.25
N ALA A 24 8.07 -20.90 -3.34
CA ALA A 24 7.19 -20.01 -4.08
C ALA A 24 7.22 -18.58 -3.52
N TRP A 25 7.25 -18.43 -2.20
CA TRP A 25 7.27 -17.15 -1.49
C TRP A 25 8.57 -16.36 -1.73
N PHE A 26 9.74 -17.00 -1.71
CA PHE A 26 11.02 -16.34 -2.02
C PHE A 26 11.15 -15.99 -3.50
N VAL A 27 10.76 -16.89 -4.40
CA VAL A 27 10.78 -16.62 -5.84
C VAL A 27 9.85 -15.45 -6.18
N SER A 28 8.64 -15.46 -5.63
CA SER A 28 7.68 -14.37 -5.84
C SER A 28 8.09 -13.06 -5.17
N GLY A 29 8.80 -13.12 -4.03
CA GLY A 29 9.40 -11.95 -3.40
C GLY A 29 10.45 -11.27 -4.28
N LEU A 30 11.26 -12.04 -5.02
CA LEU A 30 12.20 -11.50 -6.01
C LEU A 30 11.47 -10.80 -7.17
N VAL A 31 10.37 -11.37 -7.66
CA VAL A 31 9.54 -10.74 -8.71
C VAL A 31 8.94 -9.43 -8.22
N LEU A 32 8.44 -9.40 -6.98
CA LEU A 32 7.83 -8.20 -6.36
C LEU A 32 8.78 -7.01 -6.23
N ILE A 33 10.09 -7.21 -6.28
CA ILE A 33 11.07 -6.11 -6.30
C ILE A 33 10.87 -5.22 -7.54
N TYR A 34 10.42 -5.81 -8.64
CA TYR A 34 10.31 -5.19 -9.96
C TYR A 34 8.87 -5.04 -10.45
N HIS A 35 8.01 -6.01 -10.13
CA HIS A 35 6.63 -6.06 -10.61
C HIS A 35 5.67 -6.19 -9.43
N ALA A 36 4.92 -5.13 -9.16
CA ALA A 36 3.83 -5.16 -8.19
C ALA A 36 2.58 -5.82 -8.79
N TYR A 37 1.57 -6.01 -7.95
CA TYR A 37 0.23 -6.29 -8.46
C TYR A 37 -0.25 -5.11 -9.32
N PRO A 38 -0.88 -5.34 -10.49
CA PRO A 38 -1.40 -4.26 -11.33
C PRO A 38 -2.32 -3.37 -10.51
N LYS A 39 -2.14 -2.06 -10.62
CA LYS A 39 -2.96 -1.08 -9.91
C LYS A 39 -3.06 0.18 -10.74
N TYR A 40 -4.27 0.63 -11.01
CA TYR A 40 -4.50 1.98 -11.49
C TYR A 40 -4.22 2.99 -10.38
N SER A 41 -3.16 3.78 -10.52
CA SER A 41 -2.72 4.76 -9.53
C SER A 41 -3.38 6.12 -9.74
N MET A 42 -3.43 6.95 -8.67
CA MET A 42 -3.93 8.32 -8.80
C MET A 42 -3.07 9.17 -9.75
N ASP A 43 -1.77 8.87 -9.85
CA ASP A 43 -0.86 9.54 -10.79
C ASP A 43 -1.23 9.21 -12.24
N GLU A 44 -1.60 7.95 -12.53
CA GLU A 44 -2.09 7.53 -13.84
C GLU A 44 -3.47 8.12 -14.12
N GLU A 45 -4.36 8.14 -13.14
CA GLU A 45 -5.67 8.81 -13.24
C GLU A 45 -5.52 10.28 -13.64
N LEU A 46 -4.60 10.99 -13.00
CA LEU A 46 -4.34 12.39 -13.30
C LEU A 46 -3.71 12.58 -14.70
N LYS A 47 -2.76 11.73 -15.09
CA LYS A 47 -2.16 11.78 -16.44
C LYS A 47 -3.19 11.60 -17.55
N HIS A 48 -4.23 10.82 -17.26
CA HIS A 48 -5.27 10.44 -18.21
C HIS A 48 -6.55 11.29 -18.13
N SER A 49 -6.66 12.24 -17.18
CA SER A 49 -7.79 13.17 -17.12
C SER A 49 -7.65 14.32 -18.13
N ALA A 50 -8.75 15.01 -18.44
CA ALA A 50 -8.68 16.28 -19.16
C ALA A 50 -8.29 17.43 -18.23
N ARG A 51 -7.84 18.54 -18.84
CA ARG A 51 -7.75 19.81 -18.13
C ARG A 51 -9.14 20.27 -17.71
N LEU A 52 -9.22 20.96 -16.59
CA LEU A 52 -10.42 21.68 -16.19
C LEU A 52 -10.72 22.80 -17.20
N PRO A 53 -12.01 23.14 -17.41
CA PRO A 53 -12.39 24.28 -18.23
C PRO A 53 -11.78 25.58 -17.70
N GLU A 54 -11.70 26.60 -18.55
CA GLU A 54 -11.14 27.91 -18.19
C GLU A 54 -12.00 28.64 -17.16
N SER A 55 -13.31 28.48 -17.24
CA SER A 55 -14.27 28.97 -16.23
C SER A 55 -14.52 27.87 -15.20
N LEU A 56 -14.04 28.08 -13.97
CA LEU A 56 -14.45 27.29 -12.81
C LEU A 56 -15.68 27.91 -12.14
N PRO A 57 -16.53 27.10 -11.47
CA PRO A 57 -17.61 27.66 -10.66
C PRO A 57 -17.02 28.54 -9.54
N THR A 58 -17.72 29.61 -9.18
CA THR A 58 -17.32 30.43 -8.03
C THR A 58 -17.56 29.68 -6.71
N THR A 59 -16.85 30.05 -5.66
CA THR A 59 -17.06 29.50 -4.30
C THR A 59 -18.50 29.72 -3.83
N ASP A 60 -19.09 30.88 -4.12
CA ASP A 60 -20.49 31.19 -3.82
C ASP A 60 -21.46 30.29 -4.61
N SER A 61 -21.18 30.02 -5.88
CA SER A 61 -21.98 29.10 -6.70
C SER A 61 -21.91 27.66 -6.16
N LEU A 62 -20.72 27.21 -5.72
CA LEU A 62 -20.56 25.91 -5.08
C LEU A 62 -21.31 25.84 -3.75
N HIS A 63 -21.27 26.91 -2.95
CA HIS A 63 -21.99 27.00 -1.69
C HIS A 63 -23.52 26.92 -1.91
N ALA A 64 -24.06 27.75 -2.81
CA ALA A 64 -25.48 27.73 -3.15
C ALA A 64 -25.94 26.36 -3.67
N LEU A 65 -25.11 25.72 -4.50
CA LEU A 65 -25.35 24.35 -4.95
C LEU A 65 -25.42 23.38 -3.77
N PHE A 66 -24.49 23.45 -2.82
CA PHE A 66 -24.45 22.51 -1.69
C PHE A 66 -25.65 22.69 -0.77
N THR A 67 -26.07 23.93 -0.53
CA THR A 67 -27.32 24.22 0.18
C THR A 67 -28.52 23.66 -0.56
N SER A 68 -28.59 23.79 -1.89
CA SER A 68 -29.68 23.22 -2.68
C SER A 68 -29.73 21.68 -2.63
N LEU A 69 -28.57 21.04 -2.55
CA LEU A 69 -28.43 19.59 -2.42
C LEU A 69 -28.57 19.09 -0.98
N GLN A 70 -28.71 20.00 0.00
CA GLN A 70 -28.72 19.73 1.44
C GLN A 70 -27.44 19.02 1.94
N ILE A 71 -26.30 19.39 1.36
CA ILE A 71 -24.97 18.82 1.67
C ILE A 71 -24.12 19.81 2.48
N ASP A 72 -24.51 21.08 2.54
CA ASP A 72 -23.83 22.16 3.26
C ASP A 72 -23.67 21.93 4.76
N THR A 73 -24.54 21.13 5.37
CA THR A 73 -24.50 20.73 6.78
C THR A 73 -23.88 19.35 7.01
N VAL A 74 -23.53 18.64 5.94
CA VAL A 74 -23.04 17.26 6.00
C VAL A 74 -21.50 17.26 6.01
N PRO A 75 -20.88 16.53 6.95
CA PRO A 75 -19.43 16.36 6.95
C PRO A 75 -18.97 15.69 5.65
N LEU A 76 -18.12 16.38 4.87
CA LEU A 76 -17.54 15.86 3.64
C LEU A 76 -16.16 15.27 3.91
N GLU A 77 -15.98 13.99 3.61
CA GLU A 77 -14.69 13.31 3.62
C GLU A 77 -13.85 13.68 2.39
N ARG A 78 -14.51 14.00 1.27
CA ARG A 78 -13.83 14.43 0.04
C ARG A 78 -14.70 15.34 -0.81
N LEU A 79 -14.09 16.43 -1.26
CA LEU A 79 -14.60 17.24 -2.34
C LEU A 79 -13.53 17.43 -3.42
N LYS A 80 -13.82 16.98 -4.64
CA LYS A 80 -12.91 17.07 -5.78
C LYS A 80 -13.67 17.55 -7.01
N ILE A 81 -13.15 18.58 -7.67
CA ILE A 81 -13.52 18.95 -9.03
C ILE A 81 -12.45 18.36 -9.94
N SER A 82 -12.83 17.52 -10.88
CA SER A 82 -11.89 16.92 -11.84
C SER A 82 -12.31 17.24 -13.26
N GLY A 83 -11.34 17.44 -14.15
CA GLY A 83 -11.63 17.47 -15.58
C GLY A 83 -12.18 16.12 -15.99
N GLY A 84 -13.01 16.12 -17.03
CA GLY A 84 -13.52 14.89 -17.60
C GLY A 84 -12.42 14.14 -18.37
N THR A 85 -12.73 13.69 -19.56
CA THR A 85 -11.77 13.06 -20.48
C THR A 85 -11.48 13.98 -21.66
N TYR A 86 -10.44 13.71 -22.43
CA TYR A 86 -10.16 14.51 -23.64
C TYR A 86 -11.32 14.46 -24.66
N ALA A 87 -12.18 13.44 -24.59
CA ALA A 87 -13.36 13.30 -25.44
C ALA A 87 -14.67 13.77 -24.76
N ASP A 88 -14.69 13.94 -23.44
CA ASP A 88 -15.77 14.60 -22.68
C ASP A 88 -15.14 15.59 -21.70
N SER A 89 -14.97 16.84 -22.11
CA SER A 89 -14.26 17.87 -21.35
C SER A 89 -15.02 18.40 -20.13
N ARG A 90 -16.23 17.89 -19.87
CA ARG A 90 -17.06 18.32 -18.74
C ARG A 90 -16.37 18.02 -17.42
N ALA A 91 -16.29 19.02 -16.54
CA ALA A 91 -15.78 18.82 -15.20
C ALA A 91 -16.72 17.89 -14.42
N ARG A 92 -16.19 17.20 -13.42
CA ARG A 92 -16.93 16.30 -12.53
C ARG A 92 -16.75 16.74 -11.10
N LEU A 93 -17.85 16.81 -10.39
CA LEU A 93 -17.91 17.06 -8.97
C LEU A 93 -18.06 15.72 -8.24
N VAL A 94 -17.04 15.35 -7.49
CA VAL A 94 -17.08 14.16 -6.63
C VAL A 94 -17.29 14.65 -5.20
N ILE A 95 -18.42 14.25 -4.62
CA ILE A 95 -18.80 14.54 -3.25
C ILE A 95 -18.86 13.21 -2.50
N ARG A 96 -18.07 13.09 -1.44
CA ARG A 96 -18.12 11.94 -0.55
C ARG A 96 -18.40 12.40 0.87
N PRO A 97 -19.66 12.28 1.34
CA PRO A 97 -20.00 12.46 2.75
C PRO A 97 -19.28 11.45 3.65
N VAL A 98 -19.07 11.79 4.92
CA VAL A 98 -18.60 10.85 5.95
C VAL A 98 -19.68 9.79 6.23
N GLU A 99 -20.94 10.20 6.25
CA GLU A 99 -22.09 9.30 6.32
C GLU A 99 -23.04 9.59 5.15
N GLY A 100 -23.39 8.55 4.38
CA GLY A 100 -24.28 8.66 3.23
C GLY A 100 -23.65 8.19 1.92
N GLU A 101 -24.41 8.30 0.83
CA GLU A 101 -23.98 7.82 -0.49
C GLU A 101 -23.03 8.81 -1.16
N ARG A 102 -21.96 8.28 -1.78
CA ARG A 102 -21.10 9.02 -2.70
C ARG A 102 -21.95 9.56 -3.84
N ARG A 103 -21.80 10.85 -4.16
CA ARG A 103 -22.45 11.48 -5.31
C ARG A 103 -21.40 11.96 -6.29
N GLU A 104 -21.58 11.62 -7.56
CA GLU A 104 -20.77 12.14 -8.65
C GLU A 104 -21.67 12.81 -9.68
N LEU A 105 -21.36 14.06 -9.99
CA LEU A 105 -22.17 14.92 -10.86
C LEU A 105 -21.29 15.47 -11.98
N ALA A 106 -21.78 15.45 -13.21
CA ALA A 106 -21.08 16.05 -14.34
C ALA A 106 -21.54 17.51 -14.52
N PHE A 107 -20.60 18.43 -14.66
CA PHE A 107 -20.85 19.84 -14.99
C PHE A 107 -21.15 19.97 -16.48
N ASP A 108 -22.34 20.47 -16.80
CA ASP A 108 -22.78 20.81 -18.14
C ASP A 108 -23.20 22.29 -18.15
N GLY A 109 -22.25 23.17 -18.46
CA GLY A 109 -22.38 24.61 -18.25
C GLY A 109 -22.61 24.94 -16.77
N ASP A 110 -23.65 25.72 -16.49
CA ASP A 110 -24.07 26.11 -15.13
C ASP A 110 -24.96 25.04 -14.45
N SER A 111 -25.17 23.88 -15.08
CA SER A 111 -26.06 22.84 -14.58
C SER A 111 -25.32 21.53 -14.27
N LEU A 112 -25.82 20.77 -13.30
CA LEU A 112 -25.32 19.43 -13.01
C LEU A 112 -26.26 18.37 -13.58
N ARG A 113 -25.70 17.35 -14.22
CA ARG A 113 -26.46 16.18 -14.70
C ARG A 113 -25.87 14.89 -14.14
N SER A 114 -26.75 13.90 -13.98
CA SER A 114 -26.33 12.53 -13.68
C SER A 114 -25.47 12.00 -14.82
N LEU A 115 -24.41 11.28 -14.49
CA LEU A 115 -23.49 10.70 -15.45
C LEU A 115 -24.19 9.56 -16.20
N GLN A 116 -24.29 9.68 -17.53
CA GLN A 116 -24.78 8.61 -18.38
C GLN A 116 -23.60 7.74 -18.84
N LEU A 117 -23.59 6.48 -18.39
CA LEU A 117 -22.56 5.50 -18.70
C LEU A 117 -22.93 4.70 -19.95
N ASP A 118 -22.95 5.37 -21.10
CA ASP A 118 -23.19 4.73 -22.39
C ASP A 118 -21.89 4.27 -23.06
N ARG A 119 -22.00 3.65 -24.23
CA ARG A 119 -20.83 3.23 -25.01
C ARG A 119 -19.94 4.43 -25.38
N ALA A 120 -20.52 5.59 -25.66
CA ALA A 120 -19.73 6.78 -26.02
C ALA A 120 -18.83 7.21 -24.86
N TYR A 121 -19.35 7.20 -23.63
CA TYR A 121 -18.59 7.42 -22.41
C TYR A 121 -17.42 6.43 -22.27
N LEU A 122 -17.66 5.13 -22.48
CA LEU A 122 -16.62 4.11 -22.39
C LEU A 122 -15.53 4.30 -23.47
N GLU A 123 -15.89 4.69 -24.69
CA GLU A 123 -14.90 5.04 -25.72
C GLU A 123 -14.05 6.25 -25.30
N THR A 124 -14.61 7.21 -24.56
CA THR A 124 -13.80 8.32 -24.00
C THR A 124 -12.79 7.84 -22.96
N ILE A 125 -13.11 6.77 -22.23
CA ILE A 125 -12.17 6.12 -21.31
C ILE A 125 -11.06 5.45 -22.11
N ALA A 126 -11.38 4.65 -23.12
CA ALA A 126 -10.36 4.02 -23.98
C ALA A 126 -9.42 5.04 -24.63
N ALA A 127 -9.96 6.19 -25.06
CA ALA A 127 -9.21 7.26 -25.68
C ALA A 127 -8.14 7.87 -24.76
N ARG A 128 -8.24 7.72 -23.42
CA ARG A 128 -7.21 8.16 -22.46
C ARG A 128 -5.84 7.54 -22.74
N TRP A 129 -5.83 6.31 -23.24
CA TRP A 129 -4.61 5.59 -23.63
C TRP A 129 -4.32 5.69 -25.14
N GLY A 130 -5.04 6.55 -25.87
CA GLY A 130 -4.95 6.63 -27.33
C GLY A 130 -5.41 5.36 -28.05
N GLN A 131 -6.28 4.57 -27.40
CA GLN A 131 -6.75 3.27 -27.87
C GLN A 131 -8.26 3.28 -28.10
N ARG A 132 -8.78 2.26 -28.79
CA ARG A 132 -10.22 2.03 -28.99
C ARG A 132 -10.66 0.77 -28.26
N ILE A 133 -11.96 0.61 -28.05
CA ILE A 133 -12.53 -0.60 -27.46
C ILE A 133 -12.64 -1.69 -28.52
N GLU A 134 -11.99 -2.84 -28.30
CA GLU A 134 -12.21 -4.06 -29.09
C GLU A 134 -13.40 -4.87 -28.56
N ARG A 135 -13.54 -4.96 -27.23
CA ARG A 135 -14.60 -5.72 -26.57
C ARG A 135 -15.00 -5.08 -25.25
N ILE A 136 -16.29 -5.17 -24.93
CA ILE A 136 -16.84 -4.81 -23.62
C ILE A 136 -17.45 -6.08 -23.03
N ASP A 137 -16.98 -6.47 -21.85
CA ASP A 137 -17.56 -7.55 -21.06
C ASP A 137 -18.18 -6.94 -19.80
N THR A 138 -19.38 -7.40 -19.40
CA THR A 138 -19.98 -7.01 -18.13
C THR A 138 -19.61 -8.02 -17.06
N ILE A 139 -18.95 -7.56 -15.99
CA ILE A 139 -18.47 -8.38 -14.89
C ILE A 139 -19.42 -8.22 -13.71
N THR A 140 -20.12 -9.29 -13.35
CA THR A 140 -21.12 -9.27 -12.27
C THR A 140 -20.58 -9.77 -10.93
N GLU A 141 -19.36 -10.31 -10.91
CA GLU A 141 -18.70 -10.83 -9.72
C GLU A 141 -17.21 -10.44 -9.74
N LEU A 142 -16.61 -10.27 -8.56
CA LEU A 142 -15.18 -9.94 -8.45
C LEU A 142 -14.32 -11.05 -9.07
N ASP A 143 -13.29 -10.66 -9.84
CA ASP A 143 -12.37 -11.60 -10.49
C ASP A 143 -10.93 -11.50 -9.96
N GLN A 144 -9.97 -12.09 -10.68
CA GLN A 144 -8.55 -12.13 -10.28
C GLN A 144 -7.83 -10.78 -10.36
N TRP A 145 -8.42 -9.78 -11.01
CA TRP A 145 -7.84 -8.47 -11.25
C TRP A 145 -8.52 -7.38 -10.40
N THR A 146 -9.74 -7.65 -9.93
CA THR A 146 -10.46 -6.82 -8.95
C THR A 146 -10.84 -7.59 -7.66
N PRO A 147 -9.91 -8.27 -6.96
CA PRO A 147 -10.24 -9.19 -5.86
C PRO A 147 -10.58 -8.49 -4.53
N PHE A 148 -10.76 -7.17 -4.52
CA PHE A 148 -10.92 -6.39 -3.30
C PHE A 148 -12.40 -6.26 -2.92
N SER A 149 -12.76 -6.70 -1.71
CA SER A 149 -14.15 -6.69 -1.21
C SER A 149 -14.86 -5.34 -1.35
N ARG A 150 -14.14 -4.23 -1.14
CA ARG A 150 -14.66 -2.86 -1.29
C ARG A 150 -15.24 -2.55 -2.66
N LEU A 151 -14.79 -3.23 -3.71
CA LEU A 151 -15.27 -3.01 -5.07
C LEU A 151 -16.62 -3.69 -5.34
N THR A 152 -17.15 -4.47 -4.39
CA THR A 152 -18.47 -5.10 -4.53
C THR A 152 -19.57 -4.04 -4.69
N GLU A 153 -19.40 -2.87 -4.07
CA GLU A 153 -20.34 -1.73 -4.17
C GLU A 153 -20.39 -1.10 -5.57
N ASP A 154 -19.35 -1.31 -6.38
CA ASP A 154 -19.25 -0.80 -7.75
C ASP A 154 -19.76 -1.82 -8.80
N LEU A 155 -20.16 -3.03 -8.40
CA LEU A 155 -20.62 -4.06 -9.34
C LEU A 155 -22.01 -3.73 -9.92
N PRO A 156 -22.29 -4.08 -11.19
CA PRO A 156 -21.37 -4.73 -12.14
C PRO A 156 -20.29 -3.78 -12.70
N PHE A 157 -19.18 -4.32 -13.21
CA PHE A 157 -18.17 -3.52 -13.92
C PHE A 157 -18.29 -3.68 -15.43
N TYR A 158 -17.88 -2.67 -16.18
CA TYR A 158 -17.53 -2.81 -17.59
C TYR A 158 -16.03 -3.10 -17.71
N ARG A 159 -15.68 -4.27 -18.23
CA ARG A 159 -14.30 -4.61 -18.61
C ARG A 159 -14.09 -4.31 -20.09
N LEU A 160 -13.25 -3.33 -20.36
CA LEU A 160 -12.89 -2.87 -21.69
C LEU A 160 -11.59 -3.55 -22.11
N LEU A 161 -11.62 -4.32 -23.21
CA LEU A 161 -10.40 -4.77 -23.89
C LEU A 161 -10.02 -3.70 -24.91
N LEU A 162 -8.84 -3.11 -24.74
CA LEU A 162 -8.36 -2.02 -25.59
C LEU A 162 -7.44 -2.53 -26.71
N THR A 163 -7.47 -1.82 -27.84
CA THR A 163 -6.63 -2.09 -29.01
C THR A 163 -5.13 -1.99 -28.72
N GLY A 164 -4.30 -2.62 -29.57
CA GLY A 164 -2.84 -2.47 -29.53
C GLY A 164 -2.06 -3.73 -29.15
N GLY A 165 -2.71 -4.89 -29.12
CA GLY A 165 -2.06 -6.21 -29.01
C GLY A 165 -1.48 -6.56 -27.63
N ALA A 166 -1.30 -5.58 -26.74
CA ALA A 166 -0.82 -5.77 -25.36
C ALA A 166 -1.82 -6.51 -24.45
N GLY A 167 -3.06 -6.69 -24.92
CA GLY A 167 -4.18 -7.21 -24.12
C GLY A 167 -4.44 -6.33 -22.91
N HIS A 168 -4.54 -5.03 -23.16
CA HIS A 168 -4.78 -4.02 -22.16
C HIS A 168 -6.26 -4.07 -21.74
N GLU A 169 -6.51 -4.30 -20.46
CA GLU A 169 -7.84 -4.45 -19.88
C GLU A 169 -8.07 -3.35 -18.85
N VAL A 170 -9.17 -2.61 -19.00
CA VAL A 170 -9.57 -1.51 -18.11
C VAL A 170 -10.93 -1.84 -17.51
N TYR A 171 -11.03 -1.79 -16.18
CA TYR A 171 -12.27 -2.02 -15.44
C TYR A 171 -12.88 -0.69 -15.05
N VAL A 172 -14.15 -0.49 -15.42
CA VAL A 172 -14.91 0.73 -15.16
C VAL A 172 -16.13 0.40 -14.31
N SER A 173 -16.36 1.16 -13.25
CA SER A 173 -17.56 1.03 -12.41
C SER A 173 -18.82 1.36 -13.23
N SER A 174 -19.86 0.51 -13.17
CA SER A 174 -21.16 0.86 -13.76
C SER A 174 -21.96 1.84 -12.90
N VAL A 175 -21.48 2.17 -11.71
CA VAL A 175 -22.15 3.10 -10.78
C VAL A 175 -21.57 4.50 -10.95
N THR A 176 -20.25 4.61 -10.92
CA THR A 176 -19.55 5.90 -10.91
C THR A 176 -18.90 6.26 -12.24
N GLY A 177 -18.66 5.28 -13.12
CA GLY A 177 -17.87 5.49 -14.32
C GLY A 177 -16.38 5.66 -14.07
N ASP A 178 -15.92 5.44 -12.84
CA ASP A 178 -14.50 5.48 -12.48
C ASP A 178 -13.77 4.27 -13.04
N VAL A 179 -12.50 4.49 -13.39
CA VAL A 179 -11.58 3.39 -13.68
C VAL A 179 -11.12 2.81 -12.36
N LEU A 180 -11.51 1.56 -12.11
CA LEU A 180 -11.23 0.83 -10.87
C LEU A 180 -9.88 0.12 -10.91
N GLN A 181 -9.49 -0.34 -12.10
CA GLN A 181 -8.29 -1.14 -12.31
C GLN A 181 -7.88 -1.11 -13.79
N GLU A 182 -6.57 -1.15 -14.05
CA GLU A 182 -6.03 -1.42 -15.38
C GLU A 182 -4.95 -2.50 -15.31
N SER A 183 -4.78 -3.26 -16.41
CA SER A 183 -3.66 -4.18 -16.55
C SER A 183 -3.38 -4.59 -17.98
N THR A 184 -2.13 -4.89 -18.28
CA THR A 184 -1.67 -5.53 -19.52
C THR A 184 -1.40 -7.02 -19.32
N ARG A 185 -1.29 -7.80 -20.41
CA ARG A 185 -0.93 -9.24 -20.33
C ARG A 185 0.39 -9.48 -19.61
N SER A 186 1.37 -8.60 -19.80
CA SER A 186 2.68 -8.71 -19.15
C SER A 186 2.57 -8.53 -17.64
N GLU A 187 1.85 -7.51 -17.18
CA GLU A 187 1.65 -7.28 -15.75
C GLU A 187 0.85 -8.40 -15.10
N ARG A 188 -0.18 -8.92 -15.79
CA ARG A 188 -0.92 -10.10 -15.36
C ARG A 188 -0.03 -11.34 -15.23
N LEU A 189 0.87 -11.57 -16.20
CA LEU A 189 1.84 -12.67 -16.15
C LEU A 189 2.79 -12.56 -14.95
N TRP A 190 3.36 -11.38 -14.72
CA TRP A 190 4.26 -11.15 -13.59
C TRP A 190 3.55 -11.18 -12.25
N ALA A 191 2.28 -10.77 -12.18
CA ALA A 191 1.47 -10.88 -10.98
C ALA A 191 1.30 -12.35 -10.55
N TRP A 192 1.10 -13.26 -11.50
CA TRP A 192 1.03 -14.71 -11.24
C TRP A 192 2.34 -15.30 -10.71
N ALA A 193 3.48 -14.72 -11.09
CA ALA A 193 4.80 -15.13 -10.59
C ALA A 193 5.22 -14.40 -9.29
N GLY A 194 4.61 -13.25 -9.00
CA GLY A 194 4.98 -12.34 -7.91
C GLY A 194 3.86 -12.13 -6.91
N ALA A 195 3.11 -11.04 -7.07
CA ALA A 195 2.14 -10.60 -6.06
C ALA A 195 1.10 -11.66 -5.64
N ILE A 196 0.56 -12.43 -6.59
CA ILE A 196 -0.49 -13.41 -6.31
C ILE A 196 -0.01 -14.51 -5.36
N PRO A 197 1.07 -15.25 -5.64
CA PRO A 197 1.58 -16.26 -4.71
C PRO A 197 2.21 -15.66 -3.45
N HIS A 198 2.80 -14.46 -3.51
CA HIS A 198 3.46 -13.87 -2.34
C HIS A 198 2.46 -13.36 -1.29
N TRP A 199 1.39 -12.69 -1.73
CA TRP A 199 0.36 -12.13 -0.85
C TRP A 199 -0.91 -13.00 -0.78
N ILE A 200 -0.96 -14.12 -1.51
CA ILE A 200 -2.12 -15.03 -1.57
C ILE A 200 -3.37 -14.28 -2.09
N TYR A 201 -3.21 -13.53 -3.18
CA TYR A 201 -4.28 -12.71 -3.78
C TYR A 201 -5.23 -13.51 -4.68
N PHE A 202 -5.44 -14.80 -4.42
CA PHE A 202 -6.45 -15.58 -5.12
C PHE A 202 -7.84 -15.02 -4.80
N THR A 203 -8.65 -14.72 -5.83
CA THR A 203 -9.95 -14.04 -5.66
C THR A 203 -10.84 -14.67 -4.61
N TYR A 204 -10.95 -16.00 -4.61
CA TYR A 204 -11.78 -16.74 -3.66
C TYR A 204 -11.43 -16.46 -2.18
N ILE A 205 -10.15 -16.18 -1.92
CA ILE A 205 -9.63 -15.86 -0.59
C ILE A 205 -9.69 -14.34 -0.38
N ARG A 206 -9.14 -13.56 -1.31
CA ARG A 206 -8.92 -12.12 -1.15
C ARG A 206 -10.19 -11.27 -1.17
N SER A 207 -11.25 -11.76 -1.83
CA SER A 207 -12.59 -11.13 -1.79
C SER A 207 -13.22 -11.20 -0.40
N ARG A 208 -12.74 -12.09 0.48
CA ARG A 208 -13.15 -12.22 1.86
C ARG A 208 -12.00 -11.79 2.77
N ALA A 209 -11.95 -10.49 3.10
CA ALA A 209 -10.82 -9.89 3.80
C ALA A 209 -10.41 -10.65 5.08
N ASP A 210 -11.39 -11.09 5.89
CA ASP A 210 -11.12 -11.86 7.11
C ASP A 210 -10.53 -13.25 6.83
N LEU A 211 -11.03 -13.96 5.81
CA LEU A 211 -10.50 -15.27 5.42
C LEU A 211 -9.05 -15.13 4.95
N TRP A 212 -8.77 -14.16 4.08
CA TRP A 212 -7.42 -13.84 3.62
C TRP A 212 -6.48 -13.55 4.78
N ARG A 213 -6.90 -12.69 5.72
CA ARG A 213 -6.12 -12.36 6.92
C ARG A 213 -5.80 -13.61 7.73
N TRP A 214 -6.79 -14.45 8.03
CA TRP A 214 -6.59 -15.67 8.81
C TRP A 214 -5.71 -16.71 8.12
N VAL A 215 -5.82 -16.85 6.79
CA VAL A 215 -4.94 -17.72 6.00
C VAL A 215 -3.48 -17.29 6.14
N ILE A 216 -3.20 -15.99 6.01
CA ILE A 216 -1.85 -15.46 6.22
C ILE A 216 -1.40 -15.70 7.67
N ILE A 217 -2.29 -15.45 8.65
CA ILE A 217 -1.94 -15.63 10.06
C ILE A 217 -1.54 -17.07 10.37
N VAL A 218 -2.34 -18.04 9.95
CA VAL A 218 -2.10 -19.46 10.21
C VAL A 218 -0.84 -19.94 9.48
N LEU A 219 -0.68 -19.61 8.19
CA LEU A 219 0.49 -20.01 7.42
C LEU A 219 1.77 -19.35 7.96
N GLY A 220 1.71 -18.07 8.32
CA GLY A 220 2.78 -17.32 8.93
C GLY A 220 3.18 -17.88 10.30
N ALA A 221 2.22 -18.24 11.15
CA ALA A 221 2.49 -18.85 12.46
C ALA A 221 3.15 -20.23 12.33
N ILE A 222 2.62 -21.09 11.45
CA ILE A 222 3.20 -22.40 11.16
C ILE A 222 4.61 -22.26 10.56
N GLY A 223 4.80 -21.33 9.62
CA GLY A 223 6.09 -21.03 9.00
C GLY A 223 7.12 -20.50 10.00
N THR A 224 6.70 -19.60 10.89
CA THR A 224 7.53 -19.06 11.98
C THR A 224 7.97 -20.19 12.91
N PHE A 225 7.03 -21.03 13.36
CA PHE A 225 7.34 -22.15 14.24
C PHE A 225 8.27 -23.18 13.57
N MET A 226 8.06 -23.48 12.29
CA MET A 226 8.96 -24.31 11.50
C MET A 226 10.38 -23.73 11.45
N ALA A 227 10.51 -22.42 11.19
CA ALA A 227 11.80 -21.75 11.10
C ALA A 227 12.52 -21.70 12.45
N LEU A 228 11.81 -21.39 13.54
CA LEU A 228 12.32 -21.41 14.92
C LEU A 228 12.87 -22.79 15.30
N THR A 229 12.08 -23.83 15.05
CA THR A 229 12.50 -25.21 15.35
C THR A 229 13.70 -25.65 14.50
N GLY A 230 13.75 -25.26 13.23
CA GLY A 230 14.90 -25.50 12.34
C GLY A 230 16.17 -24.80 12.82
N PHE A 231 16.07 -23.53 13.16
CA PHE A 231 17.19 -22.72 13.66
C PHE A 231 17.73 -23.27 14.99
N TYR A 232 16.85 -23.59 15.93
CA TYR A 232 17.22 -24.23 17.19
C TYR A 232 17.99 -25.55 16.96
N LEU A 233 17.48 -26.43 16.10
CA LEU A 233 18.15 -27.68 15.75
C LEU A 233 19.48 -27.43 15.04
N GLY A 234 19.58 -26.39 14.21
CA GLY A 234 20.81 -25.93 13.58
C GLY A 234 21.91 -25.66 14.59
N ILE A 235 21.62 -24.82 15.58
CA ILE A 235 22.54 -24.44 16.68
C ILE A 235 22.94 -25.67 17.50
N VAL A 236 21.96 -26.50 17.91
CA VAL A 236 22.23 -27.70 18.72
C VAL A 236 23.19 -28.65 18.00
N HIS A 237 23.00 -28.85 16.69
CA HIS A 237 23.86 -29.70 15.88
C HIS A 237 25.28 -29.14 15.73
N TYR A 238 25.46 -27.82 15.60
CA TYR A 238 26.78 -27.19 15.62
C TYR A 238 27.47 -27.31 16.97
N ARG A 239 26.78 -26.97 18.07
CA ARG A 239 27.33 -27.02 19.44
C ARG A 239 27.74 -28.44 19.86
N SER A 240 26.97 -29.45 19.49
CA SER A 240 27.28 -30.85 19.82
C SER A 240 28.58 -31.35 19.16
N ARG A 241 29.04 -30.73 18.06
CA ARG A 241 30.27 -31.12 17.36
C ARG A 241 31.47 -30.26 17.74
N ALA A 242 31.27 -28.99 18.09
CA ALA A 242 32.30 -28.15 18.69
C ALA A 242 32.89 -28.80 19.96
N LYS A 243 32.04 -29.45 20.77
CA LYS A 243 32.45 -30.27 21.93
C LYS A 243 33.25 -31.53 21.58
N LYS A 244 33.24 -31.99 20.32
CA LYS A 244 33.87 -33.26 19.87
C LYS A 244 35.18 -33.06 19.07
N LYS A 245 35.87 -31.93 19.24
CA LYS A 245 37.22 -31.64 18.66
C LYS A 245 37.33 -31.83 17.13
N ALA A 246 36.65 -30.98 16.35
CA ALA A 246 37.05 -30.75 14.97
C ALA A 246 36.85 -29.27 14.62
N ALA A 247 37.96 -28.54 14.46
CA ALA A 247 38.05 -27.09 14.23
C ALA A 247 37.54 -26.64 12.85
N LYS A 248 36.54 -27.31 12.27
CA LYS A 248 36.00 -26.97 10.96
C LYS A 248 34.49 -26.72 11.07
N LEU A 249 34.04 -25.58 10.55
CA LEU A 249 32.63 -25.15 10.40
C LEU A 249 31.83 -26.05 9.41
N PHE A 250 32.05 -27.36 9.41
CA PHE A 250 31.37 -28.31 8.53
C PHE A 250 30.18 -28.95 9.24
N SER A 251 29.02 -28.89 8.57
CA SER A 251 27.76 -29.52 8.99
C SER A 251 27.94 -31.02 9.32
N PRO A 252 27.23 -31.57 10.33
CA PRO A 252 27.41 -32.96 10.77
C PRO A 252 26.83 -34.00 9.81
N PHE A 253 26.16 -33.57 8.75
CA PHE A 253 25.55 -34.48 7.79
C PHE A 253 26.55 -34.92 6.71
N PRO A 254 26.56 -36.21 6.31
CA PRO A 254 27.52 -36.71 5.33
C PRO A 254 27.17 -36.31 3.88
N ARG A 255 25.89 -36.05 3.60
CA ARG A 255 25.41 -35.71 2.26
C ARG A 255 25.44 -34.20 2.05
N LYS A 256 26.04 -33.73 0.95
CA LYS A 256 26.10 -32.30 0.59
C LYS A 256 24.77 -31.58 0.81
N ARG A 257 23.65 -32.07 0.24
CA ARG A 257 22.32 -31.42 0.37
C ARG A 257 21.89 -31.14 1.82
N TYR A 258 22.16 -32.07 2.73
CA TYR A 258 21.88 -31.89 4.16
C TYR A 258 22.84 -30.90 4.80
N GLN A 259 24.10 -30.83 4.33
CA GLN A 259 25.07 -29.83 4.76
C GLN A 259 24.66 -28.43 4.34
N TRP A 260 24.25 -28.25 3.07
CA TRP A 260 23.75 -26.98 2.55
C TRP A 260 22.51 -26.52 3.34
N HIS A 261 21.51 -27.40 3.50
CA HIS A 261 20.32 -27.05 4.27
C HIS A 261 20.64 -26.69 5.73
N HIS A 262 21.55 -27.42 6.37
CA HIS A 262 21.95 -27.12 7.75
C HIS A 262 22.72 -25.81 7.88
N PHE A 263 23.66 -25.54 6.97
CA PHE A 263 24.45 -24.30 6.98
C PHE A 263 23.57 -23.09 6.67
N PHE A 264 22.89 -23.09 5.51
CA PHE A 264 22.03 -21.98 5.10
C PHE A 264 20.82 -21.81 6.02
N GLY A 265 20.23 -22.91 6.52
CA GLY A 265 19.14 -22.85 7.48
C GLY A 265 19.55 -22.35 8.88
N THR A 266 20.84 -22.51 9.26
CA THR A 266 21.33 -21.91 10.52
C THR A 266 21.73 -20.45 10.30
N VAL A 267 22.51 -20.14 9.26
CA VAL A 267 22.96 -18.76 8.97
C VAL A 267 21.78 -17.87 8.60
N GLY A 268 20.93 -18.32 7.67
CA GLY A 268 19.73 -17.63 7.24
C GLY A 268 18.54 -17.81 8.16
N GLY A 269 18.63 -18.62 9.22
CA GLY A 269 17.49 -18.93 10.08
C GLY A 269 16.93 -17.68 10.77
N VAL A 270 17.78 -16.83 11.34
CA VAL A 270 17.35 -15.55 11.96
C VAL A 270 16.62 -14.67 10.97
N LEU A 271 17.13 -14.61 9.74
CA LEU A 271 16.57 -13.81 8.66
C LEU A 271 15.21 -14.34 8.19
N ILE A 272 15.10 -15.66 7.98
CA ILE A 272 13.85 -16.30 7.58
C ILE A 272 12.80 -16.12 8.69
N ILE A 273 13.19 -16.29 9.97
CA ILE A 273 12.32 -16.05 11.13
C ILE A 273 11.85 -14.59 11.13
N ALA A 274 12.76 -13.63 10.99
CA ALA A 274 12.42 -12.21 10.95
C ALA A 274 11.42 -11.91 9.83
N TRP A 275 11.66 -12.39 8.61
CA TRP A 275 10.76 -12.14 7.49
C TRP A 275 9.40 -12.80 7.62
N VAL A 276 9.31 -14.08 8.00
CA VAL A 276 8.01 -14.74 8.14
C VAL A 276 7.21 -14.16 9.31
N LEU A 277 7.88 -13.83 10.43
CA LEU A 277 7.24 -13.23 11.60
C LEU A 277 6.74 -11.81 11.30
N THR A 278 7.57 -10.98 10.67
CA THR A 278 7.17 -9.61 10.35
C THR A 278 6.14 -9.54 9.23
N GLY A 279 6.19 -10.47 8.28
CA GLY A 279 5.14 -10.63 7.26
C GLY A 279 3.81 -11.06 7.89
N LEU A 280 3.85 -12.00 8.83
CA LEU A 280 2.70 -12.41 9.63
C LEU A 280 2.09 -11.21 10.39
N LEU A 281 2.93 -10.46 11.11
CA LEU A 281 2.45 -9.38 11.97
C LEU A 281 1.94 -8.18 11.15
N SER A 282 2.34 -8.03 9.89
CA SER A 282 1.85 -6.95 9.01
C SER A 282 0.35 -6.99 8.70
N VAL A 283 -0.32 -8.13 8.95
CA VAL A 283 -1.77 -8.28 8.78
C VAL A 283 -2.52 -8.35 10.12
N VAL A 284 -1.78 -8.35 11.23
CA VAL A 284 -2.34 -8.28 12.57
C VAL A 284 -2.57 -6.82 12.88
N HIS A 285 -3.82 -6.45 13.17
CA HIS A 285 -4.14 -5.08 13.57
C HIS A 285 -3.83 -4.98 15.05
N PHE A 286 -2.82 -4.18 15.40
CA PHE A 286 -2.64 -3.74 16.76
C PHE A 286 -3.62 -2.59 17.00
N PRO A 287 -4.31 -2.53 18.15
CA PRO A 287 -5.09 -1.35 18.49
C PRO A 287 -4.15 -0.14 18.49
N HIS A 288 -4.45 0.86 17.66
CA HIS A 288 -3.80 2.16 17.76
C HIS A 288 -4.18 2.75 19.11
N THR A 289 -3.21 2.99 19.97
CA THR A 289 -3.47 3.55 21.31
C THR A 289 -3.98 4.99 21.20
N GLU A 290 -3.60 5.70 20.14
CA GLU A 290 -3.86 7.12 19.96
C GLU A 290 -5.33 7.50 19.78
N THR A 291 -6.09 6.71 19.00
CA THR A 291 -7.52 6.97 18.77
C THR A 291 -8.35 6.78 20.04
N THR A 292 -7.75 6.23 21.11
CA THR A 292 -8.43 6.04 22.39
C THR A 292 -8.24 7.25 23.31
N ASP A 293 -7.09 7.91 23.23
CA ASP A 293 -6.67 8.96 24.17
C ASP A 293 -6.77 10.38 23.58
N TYR A 294 -6.69 10.53 22.24
CA TYR A 294 -6.71 11.83 21.56
C TYR A 294 -7.62 11.82 20.31
N PRO A 295 -8.34 12.91 20.01
CA PRO A 295 -9.21 13.00 18.84
C PRO A 295 -8.39 13.33 17.58
N VAL A 296 -7.48 12.43 17.19
CA VAL A 296 -6.57 12.61 16.04
C VAL A 296 -7.31 12.78 14.70
N GLU A 297 -8.54 12.27 14.62
CA GLU A 297 -9.49 12.51 13.54
C GLU A 297 -9.78 14.00 13.28
N GLN A 298 -9.58 14.88 14.27
CA GLN A 298 -9.74 16.33 14.06
C GLN A 298 -8.66 16.92 13.16
N LEU A 299 -7.48 16.29 13.07
CA LEU A 299 -6.44 16.65 12.08
C LEU A 299 -6.73 16.01 10.71
N GLU A 300 -7.44 14.88 10.67
CA GLU A 300 -7.85 14.17 9.46
C GLU A 300 -9.16 14.75 8.90
N GLY A 301 -9.08 15.89 8.22
CA GLY A 301 -10.15 16.34 7.32
C GLY A 301 -11.47 16.61 8.03
N ARG A 302 -11.50 17.70 8.82
CA ARG A 302 -12.76 18.29 9.30
C ARG A 302 -13.76 18.51 8.15
N PRO A 303 -15.06 18.60 8.46
CA PRO A 303 -16.08 18.99 7.49
C PRO A 303 -15.63 20.24 6.74
N LEU A 304 -15.51 20.13 5.42
CA LEU A 304 -15.07 21.24 4.57
C LEU A 304 -16.19 22.29 4.54
N GLY A 305 -16.13 23.28 5.44
CA GLY A 305 -16.99 24.46 5.37
C GLY A 305 -16.61 25.23 4.10
N MET A 306 -17.49 25.30 3.10
CA MET A 306 -17.20 26.03 1.87
C MET A 306 -16.86 27.51 2.14
N THR A 307 -17.42 28.07 3.22
CA THR A 307 -17.13 29.43 3.70
C THR A 307 -15.69 29.63 4.17
N ASP A 308 -14.96 28.56 4.48
CA ASP A 308 -13.56 28.63 4.91
C ASP A 308 -12.62 28.80 3.70
N TYR A 309 -13.10 28.53 2.48
CA TYR A 309 -12.34 28.65 1.23
C TYR A 309 -12.61 29.98 0.56
N CYS A 310 -11.77 30.97 0.87
CA CYS A 310 -11.87 32.34 0.36
C CYS A 310 -11.20 32.52 -1.01
N THR A 311 -10.39 31.57 -1.48
CA THR A 311 -9.59 31.73 -2.70
C THR A 311 -10.46 31.84 -3.96
N ASP A 312 -10.17 32.85 -4.79
CA ASP A 312 -10.77 33.00 -6.10
C ASP A 312 -10.30 31.87 -7.04
N LEU A 313 -11.23 30.95 -7.34
CA LEU A 313 -10.98 29.80 -8.20
C LEU A 313 -10.71 30.19 -9.66
N THR A 314 -11.22 31.34 -10.11
CA THR A 314 -10.95 31.86 -11.46
C THR A 314 -9.50 32.31 -11.56
N ALA A 315 -9.03 33.09 -10.58
CA ALA A 315 -7.63 33.51 -10.50
C ALA A 315 -6.70 32.29 -10.34
N LEU A 316 -7.08 31.29 -9.55
CA LEU A 316 -6.31 30.05 -9.39
C LEU A 316 -6.22 29.29 -10.71
N ARG A 317 -7.33 29.16 -11.44
CA ARG A 317 -7.36 28.50 -12.75
C ARG A 317 -6.48 29.19 -13.78
N GLN A 318 -6.42 30.52 -13.76
CA GLN A 318 -5.52 31.31 -14.63
C GLN A 318 -4.05 31.10 -14.26
N ALA A 319 -3.73 30.99 -12.97
CA ALA A 319 -2.37 30.71 -12.50
C ALA A 319 -1.90 29.28 -12.82
N GLU A 320 -2.84 28.33 -12.94
CA GLU A 320 -2.57 26.90 -13.21
C GLU A 320 -3.17 26.48 -14.58
N PRO A 321 -2.54 26.83 -15.72
CA PRO A 321 -3.09 26.59 -17.05
C PRO A 321 -3.33 25.09 -17.34
N GLU A 322 -2.51 24.21 -16.75
CA GLU A 322 -2.55 22.75 -16.89
C GLU A 322 -3.41 22.06 -15.82
N LEU A 323 -4.22 22.79 -15.06
CA LEU A 323 -5.04 22.24 -13.97
C LEU A 323 -5.99 21.14 -14.49
N ARG A 324 -5.97 19.99 -13.84
CA ARG A 324 -6.77 18.80 -14.17
C ARG A 324 -7.70 18.38 -13.05
N ALA A 325 -7.33 18.61 -11.80
CA ALA A 325 -8.23 18.45 -10.68
C ALA A 325 -7.95 19.49 -9.60
N LEU A 326 -8.99 19.88 -8.87
CA LEU A 326 -8.94 20.74 -7.71
C LEU A 326 -9.61 20.00 -6.56
N THR A 327 -8.83 19.66 -5.53
CA THR A 327 -9.31 18.96 -4.33
C THR A 327 -9.32 19.92 -3.15
N PHE A 328 -10.43 19.97 -2.43
CA PHE A 328 -10.58 20.74 -1.21
C PHE A 328 -10.24 19.82 -0.03
N THR A 329 -9.33 20.24 0.83
CA THR A 329 -8.82 19.48 1.97
C THR A 329 -8.41 20.41 3.10
N SER A 330 -8.09 19.90 4.27
CA SER A 330 -7.62 20.73 5.38
C SER A 330 -6.55 20.04 6.20
N LEU A 331 -5.73 20.85 6.87
CA LEU A 331 -4.92 20.43 8.00
C LEU A 331 -5.56 21.02 9.25
N GLY A 332 -6.31 20.21 10.00
CA GLY A 332 -7.15 20.72 11.08
C GLY A 332 -8.11 21.81 10.56
N HIS A 333 -7.97 23.03 11.09
CA HIS A 333 -8.74 24.21 10.72
C HIS A 333 -8.14 25.02 9.58
N ILE A 334 -7.00 24.63 9.03
CA ILE A 334 -6.37 25.34 7.91
C ILE A 334 -6.92 24.77 6.59
N PRO A 335 -7.74 25.52 5.83
CA PRO A 335 -8.25 25.08 4.53
C PRO A 335 -7.12 25.09 3.49
N VAL A 336 -7.04 24.03 2.70
CA VAL A 336 -6.00 23.81 1.69
C VAL A 336 -6.65 23.42 0.36
N LEU A 337 -6.25 24.10 -0.71
CA LEU A 337 -6.64 23.76 -2.08
C LEU A 337 -5.50 23.02 -2.76
N LYS A 338 -5.72 21.77 -3.12
CA LYS A 338 -4.78 20.97 -3.91
C LYS A 338 -5.15 21.05 -5.38
N ALA A 339 -4.34 21.78 -6.14
CA ALA A 339 -4.38 21.90 -7.58
C ALA A 339 -3.49 20.82 -8.22
N ASP A 340 -4.10 19.84 -8.87
CA ASP A 340 -3.40 18.77 -9.58
C ASP A 340 -3.33 19.09 -11.08
N GLY A 341 -2.12 19.38 -11.59
CA GLY A 341 -1.85 19.63 -13.00
C GLY A 341 -0.78 18.68 -13.55
N GLN A 342 0.29 19.22 -14.15
CA GLN A 342 1.51 18.43 -14.42
C GLN A 342 2.22 18.04 -13.11
N GLU A 343 2.22 18.96 -12.16
CA GLU A 343 2.66 18.75 -10.79
C GLU A 343 1.50 19.09 -9.84
N ALA A 344 1.57 18.54 -8.63
CA ALA A 344 0.62 18.85 -7.58
C ALA A 344 1.08 20.08 -6.80
N HIS A 345 0.15 20.99 -6.62
CA HIS A 345 0.38 22.36 -6.21
C HIS A 345 -0.63 22.71 -5.12
N TYR A 346 -0.20 23.29 -4.02
CA TYR A 346 -1.05 23.48 -2.85
C TYR A 346 -1.14 24.96 -2.50
N TYR A 347 -2.35 25.40 -2.20
CA TYR A 347 -2.72 26.78 -1.96
C TYR A 347 -3.39 26.94 -0.61
N ASP A 348 -3.14 28.07 0.04
CA ASP A 348 -3.78 28.46 1.29
C ASP A 348 -5.21 28.94 1.00
N GLY A 349 -6.20 28.14 1.41
CA GLY A 349 -7.62 28.42 1.17
C GLY A 349 -8.13 29.68 1.88
N ARG A 350 -7.41 30.18 2.89
CA ARG A 350 -7.78 31.40 3.64
C ARG A 350 -7.52 32.67 2.84
N SER A 351 -6.65 32.59 1.82
CA SER A 351 -6.24 33.76 1.03
C SER A 351 -7.16 33.95 -0.17
N VAL A 352 -7.66 35.17 -0.37
CA VAL A 352 -8.50 35.53 -1.53
C VAL A 352 -7.73 35.39 -2.84
N ALA A 353 -6.50 35.89 -2.88
CA ALA A 353 -5.61 35.69 -4.02
C ALA A 353 -4.91 34.32 -3.92
N PRO A 354 -4.70 33.60 -5.03
CA PRO A 354 -4.01 32.30 -5.01
C PRO A 354 -2.59 32.43 -4.45
N LYS A 355 -2.40 32.00 -3.19
CA LYS A 355 -1.11 31.98 -2.50
C LYS A 355 -0.69 30.55 -2.21
N ARG A 356 0.54 30.19 -2.59
CA ARG A 356 1.12 28.87 -2.27
C ARG A 356 1.10 28.63 -0.76
N LEU A 357 0.69 27.44 -0.37
CA LEU A 357 0.71 27.03 1.03
C LEU A 357 2.16 27.04 1.53
N SER A 358 2.37 27.62 2.70
CA SER A 358 3.67 27.68 3.36
C SER A 358 3.43 27.78 4.86
N LEU A 359 3.22 26.62 5.49
CA LEU A 359 2.94 26.53 6.93
C LEU A 359 4.22 26.74 7.74
N ASP A 360 4.13 27.60 8.76
CA ASP A 360 5.16 27.68 9.77
C ASP A 360 4.89 26.69 10.94
N SER A 361 5.89 26.52 11.81
CA SER A 361 5.75 25.62 12.94
C SER A 361 4.68 26.06 13.95
N ALA A 362 4.40 27.37 14.04
CA ALA A 362 3.43 27.90 15.01
C ALA A 362 1.99 27.62 14.58
N GLU A 363 1.69 27.74 13.29
CA GLU A 363 0.42 27.33 12.68
C GLU A 363 0.18 25.84 12.92
N ILE A 364 1.18 25.00 12.64
CA ILE A 364 1.05 23.56 12.82
C ILE A 364 0.88 23.19 14.30
N ILE A 365 1.65 23.80 15.20
CA ILE A 365 1.51 23.56 16.65
C ILE A 365 0.12 24.00 17.14
N THR A 366 -0.43 25.09 16.62
CA THR A 366 -1.81 25.52 16.94
C THR A 366 -2.82 24.43 16.60
N GLU A 367 -2.73 23.83 15.42
CA GLU A 367 -3.61 22.72 15.04
C GLU A 367 -3.37 21.46 15.89
N LEU A 368 -2.12 21.14 16.22
CA LEU A 368 -1.83 20.00 17.08
C LEU A 368 -2.35 20.20 18.50
N ARG A 369 -2.39 21.44 19.01
CA ARG A 369 -2.94 21.76 20.33
C ARG A 369 -4.44 21.56 20.42
N THR A 370 -5.20 21.68 19.33
CA THR A 370 -6.63 21.36 19.36
C THR A 370 -6.87 19.87 19.59
N VAL A 371 -5.89 19.02 19.23
CA VAL A 371 -5.95 17.56 19.39
C VAL A 371 -5.34 17.10 20.71
N PHE A 372 -4.10 17.49 20.97
CA PHE A 372 -3.33 17.00 22.13
C PHE A 372 -3.50 17.88 23.37
N GLY A 373 -3.91 19.14 23.21
CA GLY A 373 -4.09 20.11 24.29
C GLY A 373 -2.85 20.99 24.56
N GLU A 374 -3.08 22.11 25.23
CA GLU A 374 -2.03 23.11 25.54
C GLU A 374 -1.02 22.65 26.61
N GLY A 375 -1.35 21.59 27.37
CA GLY A 375 -0.54 21.12 28.51
C GLY A 375 0.73 20.36 28.14
N HIS A 376 0.91 20.02 26.86
CA HIS A 376 2.07 19.29 26.35
C HIS A 376 3.19 20.22 25.89
N HIS A 377 4.41 19.73 25.95
CA HIS A 377 5.56 20.35 25.31
C HIS A 377 5.66 19.92 23.84
N TYR A 378 5.77 20.91 22.96
CA TYR A 378 5.89 20.74 21.51
C TYR A 378 7.27 21.21 21.07
N THR A 379 8.09 20.29 20.54
CA THR A 379 9.41 20.60 19.98
C THR A 379 9.37 20.51 18.47
N ALA A 380 9.52 21.63 17.78
CA ALA A 380 9.56 21.69 16.32
C ALA A 380 10.99 21.78 15.78
N GLU A 381 11.29 20.99 14.76
CA GLU A 381 12.56 20.96 14.03
C GLU A 381 12.28 20.92 12.52
N LEU A 382 12.88 21.82 11.75
CA LEU A 382 12.80 21.75 10.28
C LEU A 382 13.85 20.76 9.79
N MET A 383 13.42 19.72 9.10
CA MET A 383 14.28 18.67 8.58
C MET A 383 14.46 18.77 7.06
N ASP A 384 15.71 18.92 6.62
CA ASP A 384 16.10 18.89 5.20
C ASP A 384 16.60 17.51 4.73
N LYS A 385 16.60 16.51 5.62
CA LYS A 385 17.08 15.16 5.35
C LYS A 385 16.17 14.13 6.01
N TYR A 386 16.07 12.96 5.38
CA TYR A 386 15.35 11.82 5.95
C TYR A 386 15.99 11.33 7.25
N ASP A 387 15.14 10.95 8.20
CA ASP A 387 15.56 10.33 9.46
C ASP A 387 15.19 8.84 9.49
N THR A 388 15.08 8.28 10.70
CA THR A 388 14.73 6.88 10.90
C THR A 388 13.29 6.58 10.46
N TYR A 389 12.33 7.48 10.68
CA TYR A 389 10.92 7.15 10.44
C TYR A 389 10.37 7.81 9.17
N TYR A 390 10.82 9.01 8.85
CA TYR A 390 10.48 9.74 7.64
C TYR A 390 11.48 9.42 6.51
N ILE A 391 11.32 8.24 5.91
CA ILE A 391 12.17 7.79 4.80
C ILE A 391 11.40 6.98 3.77
N HIS A 392 11.75 7.11 2.49
CA HIS A 392 11.17 6.30 1.42
C HIS A 392 12.21 5.88 0.39
N ARG A 393 12.23 4.60 0.03
CA ARG A 393 13.20 4.01 -0.91
C ARG A 393 13.31 4.76 -2.25
N ALA A 394 12.18 5.23 -2.77
CA ALA A 394 12.12 5.94 -4.05
C ALA A 394 12.24 7.47 -3.93
N GLY A 395 12.60 8.01 -2.76
CA GLY A 395 12.76 9.47 -2.56
C GLY A 395 11.47 10.27 -2.76
N LYS A 396 10.30 9.64 -2.52
CA LYS A 396 8.99 10.23 -2.79
C LYS A 396 8.45 11.10 -1.63
N LEU A 397 9.22 11.25 -0.55
CA LEU A 397 8.76 12.07 0.58
C LEU A 397 9.29 13.49 0.43
N PRO A 398 8.43 14.50 0.53
CA PRO A 398 8.83 15.89 0.38
C PRO A 398 9.81 16.30 1.49
N LEU A 399 10.74 17.17 1.13
CA LEU A 399 11.64 17.89 2.03
C LEU A 399 11.72 19.36 1.57
N PRO A 400 11.87 20.32 2.49
CA PRO A 400 11.95 20.16 3.94
C PRO A 400 10.61 19.76 4.57
N VAL A 401 10.65 19.20 5.78
CA VAL A 401 9.46 18.80 6.56
C VAL A 401 9.59 19.27 8.01
N TRP A 402 8.51 19.75 8.62
CA TRP A 402 8.49 20.03 10.05
C TRP A 402 8.30 18.74 10.83
N ARG A 403 9.26 18.41 11.69
CA ARG A 403 9.14 17.35 12.69
C ARG A 403 8.74 17.98 14.02
N ILE A 404 7.58 17.60 14.53
CA ILE A 404 7.04 18.08 15.80
C ILE A 404 6.94 16.89 16.75
N ALA A 405 7.79 16.88 17.77
CA ALA A 405 7.73 15.90 18.86
C ALA A 405 6.85 16.44 19.99
N ILE A 406 5.97 15.59 20.52
CA ILE A 406 5.02 15.92 21.57
C ILE A 406 5.28 14.99 22.76
N ASP A 407 5.41 15.55 23.97
CA ASP A 407 5.71 14.83 25.22
C ASP A 407 4.50 14.07 25.81
N THR A 408 3.69 13.49 24.94
CA THR A 408 2.65 12.52 25.29
C THR A 408 3.24 11.23 25.87
N LYS A 409 2.40 10.43 26.53
CA LYS A 409 2.76 9.09 27.05
C LYS A 409 3.34 8.15 25.98
N ASP A 410 2.80 8.20 24.76
CA ASP A 410 3.23 7.36 23.63
C ASP A 410 4.24 8.08 22.70
N HIS A 411 4.77 9.23 23.14
CA HIS A 411 5.80 10.02 22.46
C HIS A 411 5.45 10.36 21.00
N HIS A 412 4.28 10.94 20.72
CA HIS A 412 3.84 11.26 19.37
C HIS A 412 4.86 12.14 18.62
N THR A 413 5.05 11.87 17.34
CA THR A 413 5.87 12.69 16.44
C THR A 413 5.14 12.88 15.11
N TYR A 414 4.88 14.14 14.77
CA TYR A 414 4.28 14.54 13.50
C TYR A 414 5.34 15.04 12.53
N TYR A 415 5.25 14.61 11.28
CA TYR A 415 6.03 15.10 10.16
C TYR A 415 5.07 15.80 9.21
N VAL A 416 5.10 17.12 9.16
CA VAL A 416 4.15 17.95 8.39
C VAL A 416 4.92 18.68 7.30
N ASP A 417 4.54 18.45 6.05
CA ASP A 417 5.15 19.15 4.92
C ASP A 417 4.58 20.58 4.87
N PRO A 418 5.43 21.62 5.02
CA PRO A 418 4.97 23.01 5.05
C PRO A 418 4.34 23.45 3.72
N LYS A 419 4.69 22.81 2.61
CA LYS A 419 4.21 23.19 1.28
C LYS A 419 2.89 22.53 0.91
N THR A 420 2.54 21.41 1.56
CA THR A 420 1.37 20.62 1.15
C THR A 420 0.35 20.42 2.28
N GLY A 421 0.76 20.64 3.54
CA GLY A 421 -0.06 20.31 4.71
C GLY A 421 -0.23 18.81 4.93
N MET A 422 0.34 17.97 4.05
CA MET A 422 0.34 16.53 4.23
C MET A 422 1.19 16.16 5.43
N TRP A 423 0.65 15.27 6.25
CA TRP A 423 1.32 14.88 7.48
C TRP A 423 1.45 13.38 7.62
N ARG A 424 2.37 12.99 8.49
CA ARG A 424 2.54 11.62 8.96
C ARG A 424 2.81 11.64 10.44
N MET A 425 2.26 10.68 11.13
CA MET A 425 2.39 10.58 12.56
C MET A 425 3.06 9.25 12.92
N TYR A 426 3.88 9.28 13.96
CA TYR A 426 4.38 8.09 14.65
C TYR A 426 4.27 8.26 16.18
N ALA A 427 3.52 7.40 16.87
CA ALA A 427 3.73 7.11 18.28
C ALA A 427 4.39 5.73 18.47
N ASP A 428 4.48 5.28 19.71
CA ASP A 428 5.20 4.07 20.08
C ASP A 428 4.65 2.80 19.41
N SER A 429 3.33 2.71 19.16
CA SER A 429 2.74 1.56 18.46
C SER A 429 3.11 1.54 16.96
N GLU A 430 3.07 2.70 16.32
CA GLU A 430 3.40 2.94 14.91
C GLU A 430 4.90 2.73 14.69
N ARG A 431 5.74 3.05 15.68
CA ARG A 431 7.18 2.73 15.66
C ARG A 431 7.41 1.23 15.68
N ILE A 432 6.68 0.47 16.51
CA ILE A 432 6.77 -1.00 16.51
C ILE A 432 6.42 -1.54 15.13
N ASP A 433 5.32 -1.07 14.52
CA ASP A 433 4.92 -1.47 13.17
C ASP A 433 5.94 -1.07 12.10
N ALA A 434 6.52 0.13 12.21
CA ALA A 434 7.59 0.59 11.33
C ALA A 434 8.83 -0.31 11.45
N TRP A 435 9.24 -0.67 12.67
CA TRP A 435 10.36 -1.58 12.89
C TRP A 435 10.09 -2.98 12.36
N MET A 436 8.90 -3.49 12.57
CA MET A 436 8.52 -4.82 12.12
C MET A 436 8.43 -4.88 10.60
N PHE A 437 7.69 -3.97 9.95
CA PHE A 437 7.44 -4.07 8.52
C PHE A 437 8.35 -3.20 7.66
N MET A 438 8.47 -1.90 7.95
CA MET A 438 9.31 -1.00 7.14
C MET A 438 10.80 -1.33 7.28
N LYS A 439 11.28 -1.63 8.48
CA LYS A 439 12.68 -1.96 8.74
C LYS A 439 12.98 -3.44 8.48
N LEU A 440 12.47 -4.35 9.30
CA LEU A 440 12.86 -5.76 9.21
C LEU A 440 12.32 -6.46 7.95
N HIS A 441 11.09 -6.19 7.53
CA HIS A 441 10.52 -6.83 6.35
C HIS A 441 11.03 -6.22 5.04
N ARG A 442 10.91 -4.89 4.89
CA ARG A 442 11.28 -4.16 3.65
C ARG A 442 12.74 -3.69 3.60
N LEU A 443 13.51 -3.87 4.67
CA LEU A 443 14.93 -3.45 4.80
C LEU A 443 15.14 -1.95 4.54
N GLN A 444 14.17 -1.09 4.86
CA GLN A 444 14.28 0.36 4.64
C GLN A 444 15.03 1.05 5.78
N PHE A 445 16.28 0.66 5.98
CA PHE A 445 17.20 1.35 6.88
C PHE A 445 17.85 2.55 6.17
N ALA A 446 18.05 3.66 6.88
CA ALA A 446 18.61 4.87 6.31
C ALA A 446 19.95 4.65 5.58
N PRO A 447 20.92 3.87 6.11
CA PRO A 447 22.16 3.59 5.38
C PRO A 447 21.96 2.85 4.05
N LEU A 448 20.96 1.96 3.98
CA LEU A 448 20.68 1.18 2.76
C LEU A 448 19.92 1.98 1.71
N VAL A 449 19.01 2.86 2.15
CA VAL A 449 18.19 3.69 1.27
C VAL A 449 18.99 4.88 0.75
N ASN A 450 19.82 5.50 1.61
CA ASN A 450 20.61 6.68 1.23
C ASN A 450 21.84 6.33 0.39
N THR A 451 22.21 5.05 0.29
CA THR A 451 23.33 4.58 -0.54
C THR A 451 22.80 3.95 -1.83
N PRO A 452 23.06 4.54 -3.02
CA PRO A 452 22.62 3.99 -4.29
C PRO A 452 23.06 2.52 -4.46
N GLY A 453 22.10 1.63 -4.78
CA GLY A 453 22.38 0.22 -5.04
C GLY A 453 22.63 -0.66 -3.80
N ALA A 454 22.80 -0.12 -2.60
CA ALA A 454 23.03 -0.93 -1.39
C ALA A 454 21.81 -1.80 -1.04
N TRP A 455 20.61 -1.20 -1.03
CA TRP A 455 19.36 -1.91 -0.78
C TRP A 455 19.13 -3.12 -1.70
N PRO A 456 19.19 -3.01 -3.05
CA PRO A 456 18.94 -4.16 -3.91
C PRO A 456 19.98 -5.27 -3.73
N VAL A 457 21.27 -4.94 -3.52
CA VAL A 457 22.32 -5.95 -3.28
C VAL A 457 22.03 -6.75 -2.00
N VAL A 458 21.73 -6.06 -0.90
CA VAL A 458 21.43 -6.71 0.39
C VAL A 458 20.15 -7.53 0.30
N MET A 459 19.10 -6.97 -0.31
CA MET A 459 17.82 -7.67 -0.50
C MET A 459 17.99 -8.95 -1.32
N TRP A 460 18.71 -8.90 -2.45
CA TRP A 460 18.99 -10.08 -3.27
C TRP A 460 19.81 -11.12 -2.52
N ALA A 461 20.88 -10.73 -1.83
CA ALA A 461 21.71 -11.65 -1.06
C ALA A 461 20.87 -12.41 -0.01
N PHE A 462 20.02 -11.68 0.71
CA PHE A 462 19.13 -12.25 1.72
C PHE A 462 18.04 -13.15 1.13
N MET A 463 17.43 -12.74 0.01
CA MET A 463 16.44 -13.55 -0.73
C MET A 463 17.05 -14.85 -1.25
N LEU A 464 18.29 -14.81 -1.77
CA LEU A 464 19.01 -16.00 -2.23
C LEU A 464 19.34 -16.96 -1.09
N ILE A 465 19.73 -16.46 0.08
CA ILE A 465 19.95 -17.30 1.28
C ILE A 465 18.64 -18.02 1.67
N GLY A 466 17.52 -17.29 1.70
CA GLY A 466 16.19 -17.86 1.97
C GLY A 466 15.77 -18.89 0.93
N LEU A 467 15.97 -18.58 -0.35
CA LEU A 467 15.65 -19.45 -1.47
C LEU A 467 16.48 -20.74 -1.46
N ILE A 468 17.79 -20.66 -1.26
CA ILE A 468 18.69 -21.83 -1.16
C ILE A 468 18.28 -22.70 0.03
N THR A 469 17.97 -22.10 1.18
CA THR A 469 17.48 -22.83 2.36
C THR A 469 16.20 -23.60 2.04
N SER A 470 15.26 -22.96 1.36
CA SER A 470 13.96 -23.51 1.01
C SER A 470 14.05 -24.61 -0.07
N LEU A 471 14.84 -24.39 -1.13
CA LEU A 471 15.09 -25.35 -2.19
C LEU A 471 15.76 -26.61 -1.64
N THR A 472 16.78 -26.44 -0.80
CA THR A 472 17.44 -27.60 -0.17
C THR A 472 16.46 -28.35 0.74
N GLY A 473 15.58 -27.67 1.48
CA GLY A 473 14.50 -28.29 2.25
C GLY A 473 13.52 -29.09 1.38
N LEU A 474 13.09 -28.52 0.25
CA LEU A 474 12.22 -29.16 -0.73
C LEU A 474 12.84 -30.43 -1.32
N MET A 475 14.13 -30.38 -1.67
CA MET A 475 14.87 -31.54 -2.16
C MET A 475 14.92 -32.67 -1.12
N LEU A 476 15.08 -32.32 0.17
CA LEU A 476 15.07 -33.31 1.26
C LEU A 476 13.67 -33.93 1.45
N ALA A 477 12.61 -33.14 1.30
CA ALA A 477 11.22 -33.60 1.33
C ALA A 477 10.93 -34.57 0.18
N PHE A 478 11.36 -34.24 -1.04
CA PHE A 478 11.23 -35.11 -2.21
C PHE A 478 11.99 -36.43 -2.01
N ASP A 479 13.23 -36.39 -1.52
CA ASP A 479 14.03 -37.58 -1.21
C ASP A 479 13.38 -38.45 -0.11
N TYR A 480 12.62 -37.86 0.81
CA TYR A 480 11.84 -38.58 1.82
C TYR A 480 10.60 -39.26 1.21
N VAL A 481 9.78 -38.53 0.47
CA VAL A 481 8.57 -39.06 -0.19
C VAL A 481 8.93 -40.18 -1.16
N ARG A 482 9.98 -40.01 -1.98
CA ARG A 482 10.46 -41.05 -2.91
C ARG A 482 10.85 -42.33 -2.19
N ARG A 483 11.49 -42.25 -1.02
CA ARG A 483 11.83 -43.43 -0.19
C ARG A 483 10.59 -44.10 0.38
N LEU A 484 9.59 -43.32 0.81
CA LEU A 484 8.33 -43.86 1.33
C LEU A 484 7.55 -44.63 0.25
N LEU A 485 7.46 -44.07 -0.96
CA LEU A 485 6.81 -44.71 -2.10
C LEU A 485 7.52 -46.01 -2.52
N ARG A 486 8.85 -46.01 -2.60
CA ARG A 486 9.64 -47.22 -2.90
C ARG A 486 9.45 -48.33 -1.86
N ARG A 487 9.33 -47.99 -0.59
CA ARG A 487 9.07 -48.96 0.50
C ARG A 487 7.65 -49.54 0.43
N ARG A 488 6.66 -48.74 0.01
CA ARG A 488 5.29 -49.22 -0.22
C ARG A 488 5.20 -50.13 -1.45
N GLY A 489 5.92 -49.81 -2.54
CA GLY A 489 6.02 -50.68 -3.71
C GLY A 489 6.66 -52.03 -3.40
N LYS A 490 7.71 -52.06 -2.57
CA LYS A 490 8.34 -53.29 -2.07
C LYS A 490 7.55 -54.09 -1.03
N LYS A 491 6.42 -53.56 -0.52
CA LYS A 491 5.50 -54.29 0.38
C LYS A 491 4.28 -54.84 -0.37
N LYS A 492 4.09 -54.46 -1.64
CA LYS A 492 3.00 -54.93 -2.51
C LYS A 492 3.43 -56.03 -3.49
N HIS A 493 4.75 -56.26 -3.61
CA HIS A 493 5.36 -57.48 -4.11
C HIS A 493 5.93 -58.23 -2.91
#